data_AF-A0A955EL35-F1
#
_entry.id   AF-A0A955EL35-F1
#
_cell.length_a   1.000
_cell.length_b   1.000
_cell.length_c   1.000
_cell.angle_alpha   90.00
_cell.angle_beta   90.00
_cell.angle_gamma   90.00
#
_symmetry.space_group_name_H-M   'P 1'
#
loop_
_entity.id
_entity.type
_entity.pdbx_description
1 polymer ?
#
loop_
_entity_poly.entity_id
_entity_poly.type
_entity_poly.pdbx_seq_one_letter_code
_entity_poly.pdbx_strand_id
1 'polypeptide(L)'
;KGRDALRKAQRRPAVSLNASMSDRGGAFVDLLEIDLPDASAGLEAEDRSRLVQDAISALSPRLREILLLAYFQKLSYAQISEEFGIPLGTVKSRLHAAVAAFARRWAELQAELADNAADEDDGAKSAPQSELG
;
A
#
# COMPACT_ATOMS: atom_id res chain seq x y z
N LYS A 1 -2.07 38.22 -0.95
CA LYS A 1 -2.34 36.81 -1.36
C LYS A 1 -1.37 35.91 -0.59
N GLY A 2 -1.48 35.77 0.73
CA GLY A 2 -2.52 35.00 1.41
C GLY A 2 -2.04 33.56 1.61
N ARG A 3 -0.81 33.39 2.13
CA ARG A 3 -0.25 32.08 2.48
C ARG A 3 -1.08 31.52 3.62
N ASP A 4 -1.60 30.33 3.41
CA ASP A 4 -2.57 29.60 4.21
C ASP A 4 -2.02 29.27 5.61
N ALA A 5 -1.94 30.28 6.47
CA ALA A 5 -1.29 30.28 7.78
C ALA A 5 -2.24 29.82 8.92
N LEU A 6 -3.18 28.93 8.63
CA LEU A 6 -4.23 28.53 9.58
C LEU A 6 -4.26 27.01 9.82
N ARG A 7 -3.20 26.47 10.43
CA ARG A 7 -3.28 25.22 11.21
C ARG A 7 -2.44 25.24 12.50
N LYS A 8 -2.37 26.38 13.18
CA LYS A 8 -1.62 26.52 14.46
C LYS A 8 -2.42 26.18 15.73
N ALA A 9 -3.70 25.77 15.66
CA ALA A 9 -4.57 25.75 16.86
C ALA A 9 -5.28 24.43 17.23
N GLN A 10 -4.96 23.28 16.66
CA GLN A 10 -5.49 21.99 17.15
C GLN A 10 -4.38 20.95 17.29
N ARG A 11 -3.47 21.21 18.22
CA ARG A 11 -2.55 20.20 18.76
C ARG A 11 -3.38 19.25 19.63
N ARG A 12 -3.88 18.16 19.04
CA ARG A 12 -4.13 16.95 19.84
C ARG A 12 -2.77 16.44 20.32
N PRO A 13 -2.55 16.24 21.63
CA PRO A 13 -1.33 15.62 22.11
C PRO A 13 -1.38 14.15 21.69
N ALA A 14 -0.79 13.82 20.54
CA ALA A 14 -0.41 12.45 20.27
C ALA A 14 0.64 12.09 21.31
N VAL A 15 0.29 11.09 22.12
CA VAL A 15 1.08 10.47 23.18
C VAL A 15 2.58 10.55 22.87
N SER A 16 3.32 11.17 23.80
CA SER A 16 4.77 11.23 23.79
C SER A 16 5.31 9.81 23.95
N LEU A 17 5.48 9.07 22.85
CA LEU A 17 6.29 7.86 22.85
C LEU A 17 7.74 8.29 22.80
N ASN A 18 8.41 8.09 23.93
CA ASN A 18 9.84 8.22 24.14
C ASN A 18 10.64 7.59 22.99
N ALA A 19 11.07 8.40 22.01
CA ALA A 19 12.01 7.99 20.99
C ALA A 19 13.43 8.10 21.54
N SER A 20 13.75 7.22 22.48
CA SER A 20 15.12 6.90 22.85
C SER A 20 15.70 5.95 21.81
N MET A 21 16.86 6.32 21.28
CA MET A 21 17.85 5.46 20.61
C MET A 21 17.49 4.82 19.26
N SER A 22 18.06 5.37 18.19
CA SER A 22 19.33 4.88 17.60
C SER A 22 19.33 5.21 16.11
N ASP A 23 19.98 6.32 15.79
CA ASP A 23 20.33 6.75 14.45
C ASP A 23 21.42 5.85 13.87
N ARG A 24 21.05 4.66 13.40
CA ARG A 24 21.92 3.84 12.55
C ARG A 24 21.11 2.86 11.71
N GLY A 25 20.75 3.26 10.49
CA GLY A 25 20.44 2.37 9.36
C GLY A 25 19.14 1.55 9.40
N GLY A 26 18.35 1.56 10.47
CA GLY A 26 17.19 0.67 10.64
C GLY A 26 15.89 1.08 9.91
N ALA A 27 15.90 2.07 9.02
CA ALA A 27 14.65 2.73 8.58
C ALA A 27 13.89 2.04 7.43
N PHE A 28 14.51 1.11 6.69
CA PHE A 28 13.83 0.38 5.60
C PHE A 28 13.30 -1.00 6.04
N VAL A 29 13.98 -1.62 7.02
CA VAL A 29 13.67 -2.97 7.52
C VAL A 29 12.35 -3.02 8.29
N ASP A 30 12.00 -1.96 9.02
CA ASP A 30 10.76 -1.87 9.82
C ASP A 30 9.48 -1.95 8.95
N LEU A 31 9.54 -1.52 7.67
CA LEU A 31 8.41 -1.62 6.74
C LEU A 31 8.26 -3.03 6.15
N LEU A 32 9.35 -3.79 6.05
CA LEU A 32 9.39 -5.16 5.55
C LEU A 32 8.93 -6.18 6.60
N GLU A 33 8.87 -5.80 7.88
CA GLU A 33 8.29 -6.62 8.96
C GLU A 33 6.76 -6.51 9.04
N ILE A 34 6.13 -5.67 8.19
CA ILE A 34 4.68 -5.67 8.05
C ILE A 34 4.31 -6.90 7.22
N ASP A 35 3.46 -7.75 7.80
CA ASP A 35 2.92 -8.97 7.20
C ASP A 35 2.08 -8.61 5.95
N LEU A 36 2.77 -8.35 4.84
CA LEU A 36 2.14 -8.10 3.56
C LEU A 36 1.58 -9.44 3.08
N PRO A 37 0.31 -9.48 2.63
CA PRO A 37 -0.26 -10.69 2.06
C PRO A 37 0.65 -11.20 0.93
N ASP A 38 0.95 -12.50 0.96
CA ASP A 38 1.80 -13.12 -0.05
C ASP A 38 1.20 -12.88 -1.44
N ALA A 39 1.89 -12.06 -2.21
CA ALA A 39 1.45 -11.69 -3.54
C ALA A 39 1.81 -12.77 -4.58
N SER A 40 2.40 -13.92 -4.20
CA SER A 40 2.95 -14.92 -5.12
C SER A 40 1.95 -15.90 -5.76
N ALA A 41 0.66 -15.84 -5.40
CA ALA A 41 -0.33 -16.77 -5.94
C ALA A 41 -0.67 -16.47 -7.43
N GLY A 42 -0.09 -17.24 -8.35
CA GLY A 42 -0.69 -17.63 -9.64
C GLY A 42 -0.92 -16.57 -10.73
N LEU A 43 -0.64 -15.28 -10.51
CA LEU A 43 -0.90 -14.22 -11.48
C LEU A 43 0.19 -14.09 -12.55
N GLU A 44 -0.22 -13.84 -13.79
CA GLU A 44 0.70 -13.36 -14.84
C GLU A 44 1.27 -11.98 -14.47
N ALA A 45 2.49 -11.69 -14.93
CA ALA A 45 3.22 -10.49 -14.54
C ALA A 45 2.49 -9.19 -14.89
N GLU A 46 1.74 -9.18 -16.00
CA GLU A 46 0.98 -8.03 -16.48
C GLU A 46 -0.24 -7.76 -15.60
N ASP A 47 -0.97 -8.80 -15.21
CA ASP A 47 -2.11 -8.69 -14.30
C ASP A 47 -1.65 -8.24 -12.92
N ARG A 48 -0.56 -8.82 -12.41
CA ARG A 48 0.03 -8.37 -11.15
C ARG A 48 0.41 -6.89 -11.18
N SER A 49 0.98 -6.40 -12.28
CA SER A 49 1.35 -4.99 -12.42
C SER A 49 0.12 -4.08 -12.37
N ARG A 50 -0.97 -4.45 -13.04
CA ARG A 50 -2.25 -3.73 -12.99
C ARG A 50 -2.82 -3.69 -11.58
N LEU A 51 -2.89 -4.83 -10.90
CA LEU A 51 -3.41 -4.88 -9.52
C LEU A 51 -2.59 -4.03 -8.55
N VAL A 52 -1.25 -4.01 -8.70
CA VAL A 52 -0.41 -3.17 -7.86
C VAL A 52 -0.72 -1.70 -8.13
N GLN A 53 -0.89 -1.33 -9.40
CA GLN A 53 -1.26 0.03 -9.78
C GLN A 53 -2.63 0.44 -9.23
N ASP A 54 -3.61 -0.47 -9.24
CA ASP A 54 -4.94 -0.24 -8.69
C ASP A 54 -4.91 -0.09 -7.16
N ALA A 55 -4.19 -0.99 -6.48
CA ALA A 55 -4.02 -0.92 -5.02
C ALA A 55 -3.32 0.39 -4.59
N ILE A 56 -2.30 0.83 -5.32
CA ILE A 56 -1.63 2.12 -5.08
C ILE A 56 -2.56 3.30 -5.39
N SER A 57 -3.37 3.20 -6.45
CA SER A 57 -4.27 4.28 -6.88
C SER A 57 -5.45 4.48 -5.93
N ALA A 58 -5.86 3.43 -5.21
CA ALA A 58 -6.87 3.50 -4.16
C ALA A 58 -6.39 4.22 -2.88
N LEU A 59 -5.07 4.37 -2.69
CA LEU A 59 -4.53 5.10 -1.56
C LEU A 59 -4.86 6.59 -1.66
N SER A 60 -5.20 7.21 -0.54
CA SER A 60 -5.32 8.67 -0.48
C SER A 60 -4.00 9.33 -0.95
N PRO A 61 -4.03 10.51 -1.60
CA PRO A 61 -2.83 11.10 -2.19
C PRO A 61 -1.65 11.23 -1.22
N ARG A 62 -1.92 11.57 0.04
CA ARG A 62 -0.89 11.72 1.09
C ARG A 62 -0.26 10.40 1.52
N LEU A 63 -1.02 9.30 1.51
CA LEU A 63 -0.52 7.97 1.86
C LEU A 63 0.25 7.36 0.69
N ARG A 64 -0.24 7.57 -0.53
CA ARG A 64 0.47 7.17 -1.75
C ARG A 64 1.84 7.84 -1.84
N GLU A 65 1.89 9.16 -1.70
CA GLU A 65 3.12 9.93 -1.83
C GLU A 65 4.21 9.47 -0.84
N ILE A 66 3.86 9.30 0.44
CA ILE A 66 4.83 8.87 1.46
C ILE A 66 5.32 7.44 1.23
N LEU A 67 4.43 6.56 0.76
CA LEU A 67 4.76 5.17 0.44
C LEU A 67 5.70 5.09 -0.77
N LEU A 68 5.43 5.86 -1.82
CA LEU A 68 6.27 5.89 -3.02
C LEU A 68 7.67 6.43 -2.71
N LEU A 69 7.79 7.45 -1.86
CA LEU A 69 9.07 8.00 -1.47
C LEU A 69 9.90 7.03 -0.63
N ALA A 70 9.27 6.34 0.32
CA ALA A 70 9.94 5.33 1.11
C ALA A 70 10.39 4.14 0.24
N TYR A 71 9.55 3.69 -0.70
CA TYR A 71 9.80 2.47 -1.45
C TYR A 71 10.68 2.67 -2.70
N PHE A 72 10.34 3.65 -3.55
CA PHE A 72 11.04 3.87 -4.82
C PHE A 72 12.27 4.76 -4.67
N GLN A 73 12.17 5.82 -3.85
CA GLN A 73 13.30 6.72 -3.62
C GLN A 73 14.22 6.26 -2.47
N LYS A 74 13.83 5.19 -1.75
CA LYS A 74 14.58 4.61 -0.63
C LYS A 74 14.95 5.65 0.43
N LEU A 75 14.13 6.68 0.58
CA LEU A 75 14.35 7.72 1.59
C LEU A 75 14.07 7.13 2.98
N SER A 76 14.98 7.41 3.91
CA SER A 76 14.75 7.12 5.32
C SER A 76 13.59 7.95 5.86
N TYR A 77 12.98 7.49 6.95
CA TYR A 77 11.90 8.24 7.60
C TYR A 77 12.33 9.64 8.06
N ALA A 78 13.61 9.81 8.42
CA ALA A 78 14.19 11.11 8.76
C ALA A 78 14.23 12.05 7.55
N GLN A 79 14.71 11.57 6.39
CA GLN A 79 14.71 12.36 5.16
C GLN A 79 13.30 12.73 4.72
N ILE A 80 12.33 11.81 4.84
CA ILE A 80 10.92 12.10 4.56
C ILE A 80 10.37 13.14 5.57
N SER A 81 10.76 13.06 6.84
CA SER A 81 10.38 14.04 7.87
C SER A 81 10.88 15.45 7.51
N GLU A 82 12.13 15.55 7.07
CA GLU A 82 12.76 16.80 6.64
C GLU A 82 12.14 17.36 5.37
N GLU A 83 11.97 16.54 4.32
CA GLU A 83 11.39 16.93 3.03
C GLU A 83 9.98 17.52 3.19
N PHE A 84 9.14 16.90 4.03
CA PHE A 84 7.76 17.35 4.23
C PHE A 84 7.57 18.30 5.42
N GLY A 85 8.60 18.54 6.22
CA GLY A 85 8.50 19.34 7.46
C GLY A 85 7.47 18.78 8.46
N ILE A 86 7.28 17.46 8.50
CA ILE A 86 6.35 16.78 9.42
C ILE A 86 7.13 15.96 10.46
N PRO A 87 6.61 15.73 11.68
CA PRO A 87 7.32 14.96 12.69
C PRO A 87 7.60 13.50 12.26
N LEU A 88 8.73 12.93 12.69
CA LEU A 88 9.09 11.54 12.42
C LEU A 88 7.99 10.52 12.82
N GLY A 89 7.33 10.72 13.96
CA GLY A 89 6.20 9.89 14.37
C GLY A 89 4.98 9.98 13.44
N THR A 90 4.81 11.13 12.76
CA THR A 90 3.79 11.29 11.71
C THR A 90 4.19 10.54 10.43
N VAL A 91 5.47 10.53 10.09
CA VAL A 91 5.99 9.73 8.96
C VAL A 91 5.70 8.25 9.19
N LYS A 92 6.11 7.72 10.35
CA LYS A 92 5.88 6.31 10.73
C LYS A 92 4.39 5.93 10.69
N SER A 93 3.53 6.71 11.36
CA SER A 93 2.09 6.40 11.40
C SER A 93 1.42 6.51 10.02
N ARG A 94 1.83 7.45 9.17
CA ARG A 94 1.33 7.52 7.78
C ARG A 94 1.81 6.36 6.93
N LEU A 95 3.06 5.93 7.06
CA LEU A 95 3.57 4.77 6.35
C LEU A 95 2.84 3.49 6.75
N HIS A 96 2.66 3.25 8.05
CA HIS A 96 1.84 2.12 8.51
C HIS A 96 0.41 2.18 7.95
N ALA A 97 -0.23 3.35 7.97
CA ALA A 97 -1.56 3.52 7.40
C ALA A 97 -1.59 3.27 5.88
N ALA A 98 -0.55 3.67 5.16
CA ALA A 98 -0.42 3.46 3.72
C ALA A 98 -0.28 1.96 3.40
N VAL A 99 0.61 1.25 4.11
CA VAL A 99 0.82 -0.19 3.90
C VAL A 99 -0.43 -0.98 4.27
N ALA A 100 -1.07 -0.67 5.40
CA ALA A 100 -2.31 -1.35 5.81
C ALA A 100 -3.44 -1.11 4.80
N ALA A 101 -3.55 0.09 4.23
CA ALA A 101 -4.53 0.38 3.20
C ALA A 101 -4.23 -0.35 1.88
N PHE A 102 -2.96 -0.41 1.49
CA PHE A 102 -2.51 -1.18 0.33
C PHE A 102 -2.83 -2.66 0.50
N ALA A 103 -2.47 -3.27 1.63
CA ALA A 103 -2.70 -4.67 1.92
C ALA A 103 -4.20 -5.04 1.90
N ARG A 104 -5.07 -4.18 2.45
CA ARG A 104 -6.52 -4.37 2.36
C ARG A 104 -7.02 -4.36 0.92
N ARG A 105 -6.65 -3.34 0.14
CA ARG A 105 -7.11 -3.24 -1.25
C ARG A 105 -6.55 -4.38 -2.10
N TRP A 106 -5.32 -4.78 -1.85
CA TRP A 106 -4.70 -5.93 -2.49
C TRP A 106 -5.47 -7.23 -2.22
N ALA A 107 -5.85 -7.48 -0.97
CA ALA A 107 -6.63 -8.66 -0.60
C ALA A 107 -8.02 -8.65 -1.27
N GLU A 108 -8.69 -7.50 -1.33
CA GLU A 108 -9.97 -7.35 -2.04
C GLU A 108 -9.82 -7.68 -3.53
N LEU A 109 -8.81 -7.11 -4.20
CA LEU A 109 -8.53 -7.37 -5.61
C LEU A 109 -8.24 -8.86 -5.90
N GLN A 110 -7.52 -9.52 -5.00
CA GLN A 110 -7.25 -10.97 -5.12
C GLN A 110 -8.52 -11.81 -4.94
N ALA A 111 -9.43 -11.39 -4.06
CA ALA A 111 -10.73 -12.05 -3.89
C ALA A 111 -11.64 -11.84 -5.12
N GLU A 112 -11.70 -10.61 -5.65
CA GLU A 112 -12.44 -10.28 -6.89
C GLU A 112 -11.97 -11.15 -8.08
N LEU A 113 -10.67 -11.44 -8.17
CA LEU A 113 -10.11 -12.32 -9.20
C LEU A 113 -10.45 -13.80 -8.97
N ALA A 114 -10.42 -14.26 -7.71
CA ALA A 114 -10.80 -15.62 -7.37
C ALA A 114 -12.28 -15.90 -7.67
N ASP A 115 -13.15 -14.92 -7.42
CA ASP A 115 -14.59 -15.01 -7.71
C ASP A 115 -14.85 -15.03 -9.24
N ASN A 116 -14.21 -14.13 -10.00
CA ASN A 116 -14.36 -14.12 -11.48
C ASN A 116 -13.86 -15.41 -12.14
N ALA A 117 -12.82 -16.04 -11.59
CA ALA A 117 -12.33 -17.32 -12.10
C ALA A 117 -13.31 -18.49 -11.83
N ALA A 118 -14.18 -18.38 -10.82
CA ALA A 118 -15.18 -19.40 -10.50
C ALA A 118 -16.41 -19.34 -11.42
N ASP A 119 -16.75 -18.17 -11.96
CA ASP A 119 -17.88 -17.99 -12.89
C ASP A 119 -17.58 -18.47 -14.32
N GLU A 120 -16.31 -18.47 -14.76
CA GLU A 120 -15.94 -18.97 -16.10
C GLU A 120 -15.96 -20.51 -16.23
N ASP A 121 -15.93 -21.26 -15.11
CA ASP A 121 -15.94 -22.74 -15.13
C ASP A 121 -17.35 -23.35 -15.32
N ASP A 122 -18.44 -22.60 -15.09
CA ASP A 122 -19.83 -23.09 -15.30
C ASP A 122 -20.30 -22.95 -16.77
N GLY A 123 -19.55 -22.23 -17.62
CA GLY A 123 -19.88 -22.00 -19.03
C GLY A 123 -19.38 -23.08 -20.01
N ALA A 124 -18.52 -24.00 -19.60
CA ALA A 124 -17.87 -24.97 -20.48
C ALA A 124 -18.64 -26.31 -20.66
N LYS A 125 -19.96 -26.34 -20.41
CA LYS A 125 -20.85 -27.47 -20.78
C LYS A 125 -21.88 -27.06 -21.81
N SER A 126 -21.48 -26.79 -23.05
CA SER A 126 -22.36 -26.95 -24.22
C SER A 126 -21.59 -26.85 -25.54
N ALA A 127 -21.00 -27.97 -25.96
CA ALA A 127 -20.94 -28.32 -27.38
C ALA A 127 -20.78 -29.85 -27.50
N PRO A 128 -21.82 -30.60 -27.92
CA PRO A 128 -21.63 -31.95 -28.41
C PRO A 128 -21.11 -31.85 -29.86
N GLN A 129 -19.82 -32.09 -30.07
CA GLN A 129 -19.30 -32.45 -31.39
C GLN A 129 -18.90 -33.92 -31.29
N SER A 130 -19.87 -34.80 -31.50
CA SER A 130 -20.24 -35.38 -32.79
C SER A 130 -19.51 -36.69 -33.01
N GLU A 131 -20.17 -37.78 -32.60
CA GLU A 131 -20.06 -39.07 -33.28
C GLU A 131 -20.42 -38.90 -34.77
N LEU A 132 -19.89 -39.83 -35.57
CA LEU A 132 -20.30 -40.27 -36.93
C LEU A 132 -19.27 -39.97 -38.01
N GLY A 133 -18.72 -41.04 -38.58
CA GLY A 133 -18.07 -41.07 -39.89
C GLY A 133 -16.91 -42.05 -39.98
#